data_AF-A0AAW2UNY2-F1
#
_entry.id   AF-A0AAW2UNY2-F1
#
_cell.length_a   1.000
_cell.length_b   1.000
_cell.length_c   1.000
_cell.angle_alpha   90.00
_cell.angle_beta   90.00
_cell.angle_gamma   90.00
#
_symmetry.space_group_name_H-M   'P 1'
#
loop_
_entity.id
_entity.type
_entity.pdbx_description
1 polymer ?
#
loop_
_entity_poly.entity_id
_entity_poly.type
_entity_poly.pdbx_seq_one_letter_code
_entity_poly.pdbx_strand_id
1 'polypeptide(L)' 'MDGLVAAWLPGSEGGGVADVIFGDHEFQGRLPLTWFKNVEQLPMHAEDNSYDPLFPIGFGLTIKNEILKG' A
#
# COMPACT_ATOMS: atom_id res chain seq x y z
N MET A 1 2.61 16.11 -5.39
CA MET A 1 1.87 14.88 -5.71
C MET A 1 0.83 14.74 -4.64
N ASP A 2 -0.44 14.76 -5.02
CA ASP A 2 -1.56 14.83 -4.06
C ASP A 2 -2.13 13.45 -3.72
N GLY A 3 -1.80 12.41 -4.51
CA GLY A 3 -2.12 11.01 -4.23
C GLY A 3 -1.25 10.04 -5.05
N LEU A 4 -1.00 8.84 -4.50
CA LEU A 4 -0.28 7.75 -5.16
C LEU A 4 -0.93 6.41 -4.80
N VAL A 5 -1.15 5.56 -5.80
CA VAL A 5 -1.73 4.22 -5.64
C VAL A 5 -0.77 3.17 -6.20
N ALA A 6 -0.42 2.18 -5.39
CA ALA A 6 0.31 1.00 -5.85
C ALA A 6 -0.68 -0.04 -6.39
N ALA A 7 -0.85 -0.08 -7.72
CA ALA A 7 -1.79 -0.98 -8.39
C ALA A 7 -1.22 -2.38 -8.73
N TRP A 8 0.06 -2.62 -8.43
CA TRP A 8 0.76 -3.88 -8.73
C TRP A 8 0.66 -4.27 -10.22
N LEU A 9 0.27 -5.52 -10.50
CA LEU A 9 0.05 -6.08 -11.83
C LEU A 9 -1.45 -6.37 -12.01
N PRO A 10 -2.28 -5.35 -12.35
CA PRO A 10 -3.75 -5.43 -12.25
C PRO A 10 -4.44 -6.29 -13.32
N GLY A 11 -3.71 -6.78 -14.33
CA GLY A 11 -4.28 -7.58 -15.42
C GLY A 11 -5.07 -6.73 -16.43
N SER A 12 -5.99 -7.36 -17.16
CA SER A 12 -6.77 -6.74 -18.26
C SER A 12 -7.89 -5.82 -17.78
N GLU A 13 -8.39 -6.03 -16.57
CA GLU A 13 -9.57 -5.34 -16.03
C GLU A 13 -9.21 -3.98 -15.42
N GLY A 14 -8.60 -3.11 -16.24
CA GLY A 14 -8.18 -1.76 -15.82
C GLY A 14 -9.31 -0.88 -15.29
N GLY A 15 -10.58 -1.21 -15.61
CA GLY A 15 -11.75 -0.56 -15.04
C GLY A 15 -11.77 -0.60 -13.52
N GLY A 16 -11.31 -1.69 -12.89
CA GLY A 16 -11.26 -1.81 -11.43
C GLY A 16 -10.33 -0.79 -10.76
N VAL A 17 -9.32 -0.26 -11.46
CA VAL A 17 -8.48 0.84 -10.96
C VAL A 17 -9.25 2.16 -10.98
N ALA A 18 -10.06 2.39 -12.02
CA ALA A 18 -10.88 3.59 -12.12
C ALA A 18 -11.98 3.62 -11.06
N ASP A 19 -12.66 2.49 -10.82
CA ASP A 19 -13.77 2.39 -9.85
C ASP A 19 -13.36 2.86 -8.43
N VAL A 20 -12.14 2.54 -7.99
CA VAL A 20 -11.65 2.98 -6.67
C VAL A 20 -11.12 4.42 -6.66
N ILE A 21 -10.53 4.90 -7.77
CA ILE A 21 -10.03 6.27 -7.87
C ILE A 21 -11.20 7.28 -7.89
N PHE A 22 -12.27 6.95 -8.60
CA PHE A 22 -13.45 7.81 -8.72
C PHE A 22 -14.50 7.60 -7.62
N GLY A 23 -14.26 6.66 -6.71
CA GLY A 23 -15.05 6.49 -5.49
C GLY A 23 -16.31 5.64 -5.66
N ASP A 24 -16.42 4.87 -6.76
CA ASP A 24 -17.45 3.83 -6.90
C ASP A 24 -17.22 2.70 -5.88
N HIS A 25 -15.96 2.48 -5.47
CA HIS A 25 -15.57 1.58 -4.40
C HIS A 25 -14.54 2.20 -3.43
N GLU A 26 -14.59 1.83 -2.15
CA GLU A 26 -13.59 2.27 -1.15
C GLU A 26 -12.25 1.53 -1.31
N PHE A 27 -11.13 2.22 -1.08
CA PHE A 27 -9.83 1.56 -0.94
C PHE A 27 -9.79 0.66 0.30
N GLN A 28 -9.52 -0.62 0.08
CA GLN A 28 -9.35 -1.63 1.15
C GLN A 28 -7.99 -2.34 1.11
N GLY A 29 -7.19 -2.07 0.07
CA GLY A 29 -5.91 -2.73 -0.16
C GLY A 29 -4.89 -2.44 0.94
N ARG A 30 -4.20 -3.48 1.39
CA ARG A 30 -3.09 -3.41 2.35
C ARG A 30 -1.83 -3.92 1.72
N LEU A 31 -0.69 -3.32 2.08
CA LEU A 31 0.61 -3.78 1.63
C LEU A 31 0.84 -5.22 2.10
N PRO A 32 0.99 -6.19 1.19
CA PRO A 32 1.33 -7.57 1.56
C PRO A 32 2.83 -7.75 1.86
N LEU A 33 3.62 -6.68 1.65
CA LEU A 33 5.06 -6.64 1.76
C LEU A 33 5.49 -5.31 2.38
N THR A 34 6.60 -5.32 3.12
CA THR A 34 7.23 -4.09 3.60
C THR A 34 7.75 -3.24 2.43
N TRP A 35 7.46 -1.95 2.44
CA TRP A 35 8.08 -0.98 1.52
C TRP A 35 9.28 -0.34 2.20
N PHE A 36 10.49 -0.68 1.76
CA PHE A 36 11.75 -0.14 2.29
C PHE A 36 11.99 1.30 1.83
N LYS A 37 12.77 2.07 2.61
CA LYS A 37 13.18 3.45 2.26
C LYS A 37 14.29 3.45 1.20
N ASN A 38 15.21 2.50 1.32
CA ASN A 38 16.32 2.31 0.39
C ASN A 38 16.67 0.82 0.26
N VAL A 39 17.38 0.45 -0.82
CA VAL A 39 17.63 -0.96 -1.15
C VAL A 39 18.65 -1.61 -0.21
N GLU A 40 19.50 -0.81 0.43
CA GLU A 40 20.52 -1.24 1.39
C GLU A 40 19.91 -1.77 2.70
N GLN A 41 18.64 -1.49 2.95
CA GLN A 41 17.88 -2.05 4.06
C GLN A 41 17.52 -3.54 3.87
N LEU A 42 17.71 -4.12 2.68
CA LEU A 42 17.34 -5.50 2.40
C LEU A 42 18.42 -6.50 2.86
N PRO A 43 18.02 -7.69 3.38
CA PRO A 43 16.65 -8.11 3.67
C PRO A 43 16.05 -7.42 4.90
N MET A 44 14.74 -7.16 4.88
CA MET A 44 14.00 -6.53 5.98
C MET A 44 12.70 -7.29 6.25
N HIS A 45 12.54 -7.76 7.49
CA HIS A 45 11.35 -8.46 7.97
C HIS A 45 10.69 -7.67 9.11
N ALA A 46 9.38 -7.86 9.29
CA ALA A 46 8.59 -7.08 10.26
C ALA A 46 8.95 -7.37 11.72
N GLU A 47 9.57 -8.54 11.96
CA GLU A 47 9.99 -9.03 13.26
C GLU A 47 11.39 -8.52 13.67
N ASP A 48 12.11 -7.85 12.77
CA ASP A 48 13.47 -7.39 13.02
C ASP A 48 13.49 -6.21 14.00
N ASN A 49 14.43 -6.20 14.96
CA ASN A 49 14.59 -5.07 15.88
C ASN A 49 14.97 -3.76 15.17
N SER A 50 15.56 -3.85 13.97
CA SER A 50 15.93 -2.72 13.12
C SER A 50 14.86 -2.37 12.08
N TYR A 51 13.61 -2.79 12.29
CA TYR A 51 12.51 -2.54 11.36
C TYR A 51 12.16 -1.04 11.26
N ASP A 52 12.64 -0.41 10.19
CA ASP A 52 12.43 1.02 9.89
C ASP A 52 11.96 1.24 8.43
N PRO A 53 10.73 0.83 8.09
CA PRO A 53 10.22 0.88 6.72
C PRO A 53 9.80 2.29 6.30
N LEU A 54 9.66 2.50 4.98
CA LEU A 54 8.96 3.67 4.45
C LEU A 54 7.45 3.51 4.67
N PHE A 55 6.93 2.32 4.34
CA PHE A 55 5.58 1.90 4.67
C PHE A 55 5.62 0.46 5.22
N PRO A 56 5.11 0.22 6.44
CA PRO A 56 5.15 -1.11 7.04
C PRO A 56 4.23 -2.09 6.31
N ILE A 57 4.47 -3.38 6.51
CA ILE A 57 3.51 -4.42 6.09
C ILE A 57 2.13 -4.13 6.69
N GLY A 58 1.08 -4.37 5.92
CA GLY A 58 -0.30 -4.07 6.31
C GLY A 58 -0.72 -2.61 6.16
N PHE A 59 0.18 -1.70 5.80
CA PHE A 59 -0.18 -0.30 5.55
C PHE A 59 -1.17 -0.15 4.38
N GLY A 60 -2.11 0.78 4.51
CA GLY A 60 -3.09 1.13 3.49
C GLY A 60 -4.03 2.21 4.01
N LEU A 61 -4.30 3.22 3.17
CA LEU A 61 -5.18 4.35 3.50
C LEU A 61 -6.58 4.11 2.91
N THR A 62 -7.61 4.62 3.58
CA THR A 62 -8.95 4.78 3.00
C THR A 62 -9.13 6.15 2.36
N ILE A 63 -10.20 6.31 1.57
CA ILE A 63 -10.66 7.63 1.08
C ILE A 63 -10.91 8.63 2.22
N LYS A 64 -11.23 8.16 3.44
CA LYS A 64 -11.45 9.02 4.61
C LYS A 64 -10.17 9.38 5.34
N ASN A 65 -8.99 9.06 4.78
CA ASN A 65 -7.69 9.21 5.43
C ASN A 65 -7.59 8.48 6.78
N GLU A 66 -8.40 7.44 6.96
CA GLU A 66 -8.29 6.57 8.12
C GLU A 66 -7.29 5.46 7.78
N ILE A 67 -6.36 5.22 8.70
CA ILE A 67 -5.57 3.99 8.66
C ILE A 67 -6.54 2.88 9.08
N LEU A 68 -6.90 2.03 8.12
CA LEU A 68 -7.63 0.81 8.43
C LEU A 68 -6.81 0.07 9.51
N LYS A 69 -7.46 -0.44 10.56
CA LYS A 69 -6.81 -1.33 11.54
C LYS A 69 -7.00 -2.77 11.07
N GLY A 70 -5.90 -3.52 11.04
CA GLY A 70 -5.94 -4.97 10.79
C GLY A 70 -6.50 -5.70 11.99
#